data_AF-A0A662GEP3-F1
#
_entry.id   AF-A0A662GEP3-F1
#
_cell.length_a   1.000
_cell.length_b   1.000
_cell.length_c   1.000
_cell.angle_alpha   90.00
_cell.angle_beta   90.00
_cell.angle_gamma   90.00
#
_symmetry.space_group_name_H-M   'P 1'
#
loop_
_entity.id
_entity.type
_entity.pdbx_description
1 polymer ?
#
loop_
_entity_poly.entity_id
_entity_poly.type
_entity_poly.pdbx_seq_one_letter_code
_entity_poly.pdbx_strand_id
1 'polypeptide(L)'
;MSKYISSEVLDKCPTLKKWIKDHKGWPSDILSATIARPGCKFNYWGTSTKDWCSRDPFLVKVYGDIVYWPREKRERLFNKIVGLYCEKGESDEVNIEVNDLLADYPQDSRFPVVGLKVHHYLTWVLRQRLMGRDTNTLYIIRLTVPLLRIAHRLRSLREYQEKRKCTINGLWAMFKHYNPMRIGDELYIVLTGYENPDEILEELTRTRLDVDIEIYEYKIGRTPVQVYGRPYRIVEDYSLTSYSFGEAVEWGFSAGSAMWARHFEEPYVAWISIMPKNGLLDASKEFVEYAEGVLARMEREEVKPPIESEVPVSPDVLVAVIEGYGEFLSHIRAVLRANAIVCSFDRALFIRGIREPAYAVRLYANVDDVREKLHIGTILSIVVTEPKHPFWHVLTLITREDGVIFALGGKTVTLRGDDIKLLKQVTPTLRRVSRTAFYRIVRTSRKDDPEVLKFKIEGMAQDGKIDRRAADKLCWLIDELCRKYPDTVKDVIPQALRALVPFTRRERER
;
A
#
# COMPACT_ATOMS: atom_id res chain seq x y z
N MET A 1 -29.06 2.69 -20.80
CA MET A 1 -28.12 1.55 -20.74
C MET A 1 -28.60 0.36 -21.56
N SER A 2 -29.85 -0.13 -21.47
CA SER A 2 -30.30 -1.29 -22.28
C SER A 2 -30.22 -1.10 -23.81
N LYS A 3 -30.16 0.14 -24.31
CA LYS A 3 -29.98 0.43 -25.74
C LYS A 3 -28.57 0.13 -26.28
N TYR A 4 -27.57 -0.06 -25.42
CA TYR A 4 -26.16 -0.19 -25.84
C TYR A 4 -25.58 -1.60 -25.64
N ILE A 5 -26.31 -2.49 -24.95
CA ILE A 5 -25.92 -3.89 -24.75
C ILE A 5 -26.68 -4.72 -25.78
N SER A 6 -26.00 -5.61 -26.51
CA SER A 6 -26.63 -6.43 -27.55
C SER A 6 -27.74 -7.32 -26.95
N SER A 7 -28.77 -7.60 -27.75
CA SER A 7 -29.84 -8.53 -27.36
C SER A 7 -29.28 -9.90 -26.98
N GLU A 8 -28.23 -10.35 -27.68
CA GLU A 8 -27.51 -11.58 -27.39
C GLU A 8 -26.98 -11.64 -25.94
N VAL A 9 -26.29 -10.60 -25.45
CA VAL A 9 -25.82 -10.55 -24.06
C VAL A 9 -27.00 -10.51 -23.09
N LEU A 10 -28.02 -9.71 -23.39
CA LEU A 10 -29.17 -9.55 -22.49
C LEU A 10 -29.99 -10.84 -22.38
N ASP A 11 -30.04 -11.65 -23.43
CA ASP A 11 -30.76 -12.92 -23.44
C ASP A 11 -29.91 -14.04 -22.80
N LYS A 12 -28.58 -14.02 -22.99
CA LYS A 12 -27.65 -14.94 -22.34
C LYS A 12 -27.43 -14.65 -20.84
N CYS A 13 -27.59 -13.39 -20.41
CA CYS A 13 -27.34 -12.92 -19.04
C CYS A 13 -28.60 -12.26 -18.44
N PRO A 14 -29.66 -13.04 -18.14
CA PRO A 14 -30.94 -12.51 -17.69
C PRO A 14 -30.87 -11.85 -16.30
N THR A 15 -29.98 -12.31 -15.43
CA THR A 15 -29.80 -11.72 -14.09
C THR A 15 -29.07 -10.38 -14.19
N LEU A 16 -28.03 -10.28 -15.02
CA LEU A 16 -27.39 -9.01 -15.36
C LEU A 16 -28.38 -8.00 -15.95
N LYS A 17 -29.22 -8.43 -16.92
CA LYS A 17 -30.28 -7.60 -17.51
C LYS A 17 -31.24 -7.05 -16.44
N LYS A 18 -31.64 -7.90 -15.48
CA LYS A 18 -32.48 -7.50 -14.35
C LYS A 18 -31.77 -6.48 -13.46
N TRP A 19 -30.51 -6.70 -13.08
CA TRP A 19 -29.75 -5.79 -12.23
C TRP A 19 -29.53 -4.42 -12.88
N ILE A 20 -29.19 -4.38 -14.17
CA ILE A 20 -29.03 -3.12 -14.91
C ILE A 20 -30.33 -2.31 -14.90
N LYS A 21 -31.49 -2.97 -14.92
CA LYS A 21 -32.80 -2.30 -14.86
C LYS A 21 -33.12 -1.82 -13.45
N ASP A 22 -32.86 -2.65 -12.44
CA ASP A 22 -33.40 -2.48 -11.09
C ASP A 22 -32.46 -1.72 -10.13
N HIS A 23 -31.14 -1.68 -10.40
CA HIS A 23 -30.14 -1.18 -9.44
C HIS A 23 -30.37 0.25 -8.97
N LYS A 24 -30.92 1.12 -9.83
CA LYS A 24 -31.23 2.52 -9.50
C LYS A 24 -32.16 2.68 -8.30
N GLY A 25 -32.90 1.63 -7.94
CA GLY A 25 -33.81 1.61 -6.80
C GLY A 25 -33.20 1.12 -5.50
N TRP A 26 -31.95 0.63 -5.49
CA TRP A 26 -31.45 -0.16 -4.37
C TRP A 26 -30.97 0.73 -3.22
N PRO A 27 -31.49 0.54 -1.98
CA PRO A 27 -30.97 1.23 -0.80
C PRO A 27 -29.47 1.02 -0.61
N SER A 28 -28.97 -0.17 -0.97
CA SER A 28 -27.55 -0.52 -0.88
C SER A 28 -26.63 0.29 -1.79
N ASP A 29 -27.11 0.68 -2.99
CA ASP A 29 -26.34 1.50 -3.95
C ASP A 29 -26.24 2.96 -3.47
N ILE A 30 -27.29 3.45 -2.82
CA ILE A 30 -27.29 4.76 -2.17
C ILE A 30 -26.37 4.74 -0.94
N LEU A 31 -26.39 3.64 -0.18
CA LEU A 31 -25.60 3.49 1.04
C LEU A 31 -24.11 3.32 0.76
N SER A 32 -23.72 2.58 -0.27
CA SER A 32 -22.33 2.47 -0.69
C SER A 32 -21.77 3.79 -1.20
N ALA A 33 -22.61 4.65 -1.77
CA ALA A 33 -22.26 6.01 -2.21
C ALA A 33 -22.44 7.09 -1.13
N THR A 34 -22.55 6.72 0.16
CA THR A 34 -22.74 7.66 1.27
C THR A 34 -21.57 8.65 1.33
N ILE A 35 -21.88 9.95 1.39
CA ILE A 35 -20.87 11.00 1.44
C ILE A 35 -20.43 11.26 2.88
N ALA A 36 -19.14 11.12 3.13
CA ALA A 36 -18.45 11.67 4.30
C ALA A 36 -17.20 12.38 3.78
N ARG A 37 -17.43 13.42 2.99
CA ARG A 37 -16.37 14.08 2.23
C ARG A 37 -16.52 15.58 2.43
N PRO A 38 -15.43 16.32 2.67
CA PRO A 38 -15.48 17.76 2.90
C PRO A 38 -16.08 18.58 1.74
N GLY A 39 -16.27 17.97 0.55
CA GLY A 39 -17.08 18.61 -0.47
C GLY A 39 -17.37 17.81 -1.73
N CYS A 40 -18.61 17.34 -1.88
CA CYS A 40 -19.20 17.10 -3.20
C CYS A 40 -19.77 18.42 -3.76
N LYS A 41 -18.97 19.48 -3.68
CA LYS A 41 -19.33 20.85 -4.08
C LYS A 41 -19.20 21.07 -5.58
N PHE A 42 -18.50 20.19 -6.29
CA PHE A 42 -18.24 20.36 -7.71
C PHE A 42 -18.50 19.09 -8.51
N ASN A 43 -18.77 19.25 -9.81
CA ASN A 43 -18.72 18.22 -10.83
C ASN A 43 -17.48 18.41 -11.70
N TYR A 44 -16.76 17.31 -11.94
CA TYR A 44 -15.54 17.31 -12.75
C TYR A 44 -15.79 16.93 -14.22
N TRP A 45 -16.93 16.34 -14.54
CA TRP A 45 -17.39 16.10 -15.90
C TRP A 45 -18.92 16.09 -15.96
N GLY A 46 -19.48 16.39 -17.14
CA GLY A 46 -20.92 16.41 -17.34
C GLY A 46 -21.54 15.01 -17.26
N THR A 47 -22.62 14.89 -16.48
CA THR A 47 -23.41 13.65 -16.30
C THR A 47 -24.81 13.73 -16.92
N SER A 48 -25.18 14.89 -17.48
CA SER A 48 -26.46 15.09 -18.17
C SER A 48 -26.45 14.41 -19.55
N THR A 49 -27.59 14.05 -20.13
CA THR A 49 -27.65 13.51 -21.50
C THR A 49 -27.19 14.50 -22.58
N LYS A 50 -27.14 15.80 -22.26
CA LYS A 50 -26.68 16.86 -23.17
C LYS A 50 -25.17 17.10 -23.06
N ASP A 51 -24.60 16.90 -21.88
CA ASP A 51 -23.20 17.23 -21.56
C ASP A 51 -22.37 15.99 -21.18
N TRP A 52 -22.94 14.79 -21.37
CA TRP A 52 -22.29 13.51 -21.12
C TRP A 52 -20.99 13.45 -21.93
N CYS A 53 -19.86 13.33 -21.24
CA CYS A 53 -18.52 13.35 -21.86
C CYS A 53 -18.06 14.72 -22.40
N SER A 54 -18.62 15.83 -21.93
CA SER A 54 -18.01 17.16 -22.13
C SER A 54 -16.55 17.19 -21.72
N ARG A 55 -16.21 16.40 -20.69
CA ARG A 55 -14.85 16.15 -20.19
C ARG A 55 -14.66 14.65 -19.96
N ASP A 56 -13.41 14.20 -20.01
CA ASP A 56 -13.07 12.80 -19.77
C ASP A 56 -13.19 12.47 -18.27
N PRO A 57 -13.91 11.39 -17.90
CA PRO A 57 -13.88 10.88 -16.54
C PRO A 57 -12.45 10.53 -16.12
N PHE A 58 -12.13 10.68 -14.85
CA PHE A 58 -10.85 10.26 -14.31
C PHE A 58 -10.98 9.73 -12.90
N LEU A 59 -9.98 9.00 -12.42
CA LEU A 59 -9.87 8.51 -11.05
C LEU A 59 -8.55 8.99 -10.43
N VAL A 60 -8.62 9.66 -9.28
CA VAL A 60 -7.46 9.91 -8.42
C VAL A 60 -7.26 8.66 -7.57
N LYS A 61 -6.16 7.93 -7.83
CA LYS A 61 -5.86 6.69 -7.13
C LYS A 61 -5.13 6.95 -5.82
N VAL A 62 -5.25 6.04 -4.86
CA VAL A 62 -4.40 5.97 -3.65
C VAL A 62 -2.97 5.61 -4.04
N TYR A 63 -2.84 4.73 -5.02
CA TYR A 63 -1.56 4.28 -5.56
C TYR A 63 -1.51 4.42 -7.09
N GLY A 64 -0.52 5.16 -7.58
CA GLY A 64 -0.30 5.39 -9.00
C GLY A 64 -0.69 6.79 -9.48
N ASP A 65 -0.65 6.97 -10.79
CA ASP A 65 -1.00 8.23 -11.46
C ASP A 65 -2.53 8.37 -11.61
N ILE A 66 -3.00 9.59 -11.87
CA ILE A 66 -4.42 9.86 -12.16
C ILE A 66 -4.80 9.14 -13.46
N VAL A 67 -5.89 8.37 -13.44
CA VAL A 67 -6.32 7.58 -14.60
C VAL A 67 -7.44 8.27 -15.35
N TYR A 68 -7.16 8.79 -16.53
CA TYR A 68 -8.15 9.36 -17.43
C TYR A 68 -8.83 8.30 -18.31
N TRP A 69 -10.08 8.57 -18.68
CA TRP A 69 -10.95 7.68 -19.46
C TRP A 69 -11.49 8.37 -20.72
N PRO A 70 -10.62 8.62 -21.72
CA PRO A 70 -11.07 9.12 -23.00
C PRO A 70 -12.06 8.16 -23.66
N ARG A 71 -12.92 8.71 -24.53
CA ARG A 71 -13.99 7.97 -25.20
C ARG A 71 -13.52 6.64 -25.78
N GLU A 72 -12.41 6.62 -26.51
CA GLU A 72 -11.85 5.41 -27.12
C GLU A 72 -11.47 4.33 -26.07
N LYS A 73 -10.89 4.74 -24.92
CA LYS A 73 -10.56 3.82 -23.83
C LYS A 73 -11.83 3.22 -23.21
N ARG A 74 -12.89 4.01 -23.09
CA ARG A 74 -14.19 3.57 -22.57
C ARG A 74 -14.89 2.61 -23.51
N GLU A 75 -14.91 2.90 -24.80
CA GLU A 75 -15.47 2.02 -25.84
C GLU A 75 -14.73 0.68 -25.89
N ARG A 76 -13.38 0.70 -25.84
CA ARG A 76 -12.57 -0.53 -25.76
C ARG A 76 -12.88 -1.36 -24.53
N LEU A 77 -12.98 -0.74 -23.35
CA LEU A 77 -13.34 -1.43 -22.11
C LEU A 77 -14.75 -2.03 -22.20
N PHE A 78 -15.72 -1.25 -22.67
CA PHE A 78 -17.11 -1.70 -22.82
C PHE A 78 -17.20 -2.92 -23.74
N ASN A 79 -16.53 -2.87 -24.90
CA ASN A 79 -16.50 -4.00 -25.84
C ASN A 79 -15.83 -5.23 -25.23
N LYS A 80 -14.77 -5.06 -24.42
CA LYS A 80 -14.14 -6.16 -23.69
C LYS A 80 -15.09 -6.82 -22.69
N ILE A 81 -15.85 -6.01 -21.92
CA ILE A 81 -16.85 -6.50 -20.96
C ILE A 81 -17.98 -7.24 -21.68
N VAL A 82 -18.50 -6.65 -22.76
CA VAL A 82 -19.52 -7.29 -23.61
C VAL A 82 -19.01 -8.62 -24.16
N GLY A 83 -17.77 -8.66 -24.67
CA GLY A 83 -17.12 -9.88 -25.15
C GLY A 83 -17.04 -10.98 -24.09
N LEU A 84 -16.66 -10.63 -22.85
CA LEU A 84 -16.61 -11.60 -21.75
C LEU A 84 -17.97 -12.25 -21.47
N TYR A 85 -19.05 -11.45 -21.41
CA TYR A 85 -20.40 -11.99 -21.20
C TYR A 85 -20.93 -12.74 -22.42
N CYS A 86 -20.63 -12.29 -23.64
CA CYS A 86 -20.95 -13.01 -24.88
C CYS A 86 -20.28 -14.39 -24.90
N GLU A 87 -19.00 -14.48 -24.57
CA GLU A 87 -18.23 -15.74 -24.63
C GLU A 87 -18.59 -16.66 -23.47
N LYS A 88 -18.44 -16.18 -22.23
CA LYS A 88 -18.49 -16.99 -21.01
C LYS A 88 -19.86 -17.06 -20.34
N GLY A 89 -20.79 -16.15 -20.66
CA GLY A 89 -22.07 -16.02 -19.97
C GLY A 89 -21.94 -15.37 -18.58
N GLU A 90 -23.00 -15.46 -17.78
CA GLU A 90 -23.04 -14.89 -16.43
C GLU A 90 -22.60 -15.93 -15.38
N SER A 91 -21.52 -15.63 -14.66
CA SER A 91 -21.04 -16.41 -13.50
C SER A 91 -20.33 -15.48 -12.49
N ASP A 92 -20.10 -15.98 -11.28
CA ASP A 92 -19.36 -15.23 -10.25
C ASP A 92 -17.94 -14.89 -10.71
N GLU A 93 -17.25 -15.82 -11.39
CA GLU A 93 -15.90 -15.59 -11.93
C GLU A 93 -15.90 -14.49 -12.99
N VAL A 94 -16.88 -14.50 -13.90
CA VAL A 94 -17.01 -13.47 -14.95
C VAL A 94 -17.32 -12.12 -14.30
N ASN A 95 -18.21 -12.08 -13.31
CA ASN A 95 -18.55 -10.85 -12.59
C ASN A 95 -17.34 -10.28 -11.83
N ILE A 96 -16.51 -11.13 -11.20
CA ILE A 96 -15.27 -10.72 -10.54
C ILE A 96 -14.28 -10.15 -11.57
N GLU A 97 -14.07 -10.86 -12.69
CA GLU A 97 -13.18 -10.42 -13.78
C GLU A 97 -13.62 -9.07 -14.36
N VAL A 98 -14.91 -8.89 -14.61
CA VAL A 98 -15.48 -7.61 -15.08
C VAL A 98 -15.32 -6.52 -14.03
N ASN A 99 -15.49 -6.84 -12.74
CA ASN A 99 -15.32 -5.86 -11.68
C ASN A 99 -13.86 -5.39 -11.56
N ASP A 100 -12.90 -6.30 -11.71
CA ASP A 100 -11.48 -5.96 -11.76
C ASP A 100 -11.12 -5.08 -12.97
N LEU A 101 -11.75 -5.30 -14.13
CA LEU A 101 -11.59 -4.43 -15.30
C LEU A 101 -12.11 -3.01 -15.07
N LEU A 102 -13.04 -2.83 -14.13
CA LEU A 102 -13.63 -1.55 -13.76
C LEU A 102 -12.95 -0.89 -12.56
N ALA A 103 -11.87 -1.47 -12.02
CA ALA A 103 -11.18 -0.97 -10.83
C ALA A 103 -10.79 0.51 -10.93
N ASP A 104 -10.24 0.91 -12.08
CA ASP A 104 -9.77 2.28 -12.30
C ASP A 104 -10.84 3.23 -12.85
N TYR A 105 -12.07 2.75 -13.12
CA TYR A 105 -13.14 3.60 -13.63
C TYR A 105 -13.84 4.31 -12.47
N PRO A 106 -13.98 5.65 -12.48
CA PRO A 106 -14.52 6.38 -11.34
C PRO A 106 -16.01 6.11 -11.13
N GLN A 107 -16.40 6.01 -9.86
CA GLN A 107 -17.79 5.81 -9.45
C GLN A 107 -18.63 7.09 -9.53
N ASP A 108 -18.08 8.25 -9.20
CA ASP A 108 -18.81 9.52 -9.11
C ASP A 108 -18.00 10.67 -9.72
N SER A 109 -18.69 11.54 -10.47
CA SER A 109 -18.14 12.76 -11.07
C SER A 109 -17.88 13.88 -10.08
N ARG A 110 -18.41 13.78 -8.86
CA ARG A 110 -18.26 14.80 -7.82
C ARG A 110 -17.09 14.57 -6.89
N PHE A 111 -16.68 13.31 -6.75
CA PHE A 111 -15.54 12.95 -5.92
C PHE A 111 -14.88 11.70 -6.48
N PRO A 112 -14.03 11.87 -7.50
CA PRO A 112 -13.52 10.79 -8.32
C PRO A 112 -12.30 10.11 -7.69
N VAL A 113 -12.45 9.58 -6.48
CA VAL A 113 -11.38 8.87 -5.75
C VAL A 113 -11.72 7.41 -5.44
N VAL A 114 -12.96 7.01 -5.69
CA VAL A 114 -13.44 5.64 -5.52
C VAL A 114 -13.72 5.04 -6.89
N GLY A 115 -13.11 3.89 -7.15
CA GLY A 115 -13.31 3.11 -8.35
C GLY A 115 -14.59 2.26 -8.30
N LEU A 116 -15.11 1.89 -9.47
CA LEU A 116 -16.32 1.06 -9.57
C LEU A 116 -16.16 -0.31 -8.90
N LYS A 117 -14.95 -0.88 -8.87
CA LYS A 117 -14.69 -2.15 -8.16
C LYS A 117 -15.11 -2.12 -6.70
N VAL A 118 -14.67 -1.08 -5.98
CA VAL A 118 -14.96 -0.86 -4.56
C VAL A 118 -16.45 -0.59 -4.37
N HIS A 119 -17.02 0.28 -5.21
CA HIS A 119 -18.44 0.60 -5.17
C HIS A 119 -19.33 -0.63 -5.37
N HIS A 120 -19.08 -1.43 -6.41
CA HIS A 120 -19.84 -2.63 -6.69
C HIS A 120 -19.74 -3.66 -5.57
N TYR A 121 -18.54 -3.85 -5.00
CA TYR A 121 -18.35 -4.71 -3.84
C TYR A 121 -19.23 -4.27 -2.67
N LEU A 122 -19.15 -3.00 -2.26
CA LEU A 122 -19.95 -2.45 -1.16
C LEU A 122 -21.46 -2.54 -1.45
N THR A 123 -21.89 -2.12 -2.64
CA THR A 123 -23.29 -2.21 -3.07
C THR A 123 -23.81 -3.64 -2.98
N TRP A 124 -23.01 -4.63 -3.40
CA TRP A 124 -23.38 -6.04 -3.38
C TRP A 124 -23.48 -6.58 -1.94
N VAL A 125 -22.45 -6.36 -1.11
CA VAL A 125 -22.46 -6.86 0.26
C VAL A 125 -23.61 -6.24 1.06
N LEU A 126 -23.79 -4.92 0.95
CA LEU A 126 -24.90 -4.23 1.60
C LEU A 126 -26.26 -4.70 1.08
N ARG A 127 -26.38 -5.05 -0.21
CA ARG A 127 -27.63 -5.59 -0.75
C ARG A 127 -28.01 -6.90 -0.08
N GLN A 128 -27.05 -7.82 0.05
CA GLN A 128 -27.27 -9.12 0.68
C GLN A 128 -27.70 -8.97 2.13
N ARG A 129 -27.17 -7.96 2.84
CA ARG A 129 -27.46 -7.72 4.26
C ARG A 129 -28.74 -6.92 4.51
N LEU A 130 -29.00 -5.90 3.71
CA LEU A 130 -30.20 -5.08 3.87
C LEU A 130 -31.46 -5.83 3.46
N MET A 131 -31.40 -6.77 2.51
CA MET A 131 -32.59 -7.45 1.96
C MET A 131 -33.71 -6.47 1.54
N GLY A 132 -33.34 -5.30 1.02
CA GLY A 132 -34.26 -4.22 0.64
C GLY A 132 -34.70 -3.28 1.76
N ARG A 133 -34.23 -3.49 3.00
CA ARG A 133 -34.40 -2.57 4.13
C ARG A 133 -33.43 -1.40 4.05
N ASP A 134 -33.57 -0.49 5.00
CA ASP A 134 -32.75 0.71 5.11
C ASP A 134 -32.10 0.81 6.50
N THR A 135 -30.85 1.23 6.59
CA THR A 135 -30.13 1.41 7.85
C THR A 135 -29.48 2.79 7.94
N ASN A 136 -29.32 3.26 9.17
CA ASN A 136 -28.58 4.48 9.51
C ASN A 136 -27.22 4.15 10.15
N THR A 137 -26.83 2.88 10.19
CA THR A 137 -25.55 2.46 10.78
C THR A 137 -24.87 1.45 9.88
N LEU A 138 -23.58 1.64 9.67
CA LEU A 138 -22.72 0.73 8.91
C LEU A 138 -21.46 0.44 9.71
N TYR A 139 -21.04 -0.81 9.74
CA TYR A 139 -19.78 -1.21 10.36
C TYR A 139 -18.85 -1.78 9.30
N ILE A 140 -17.58 -1.39 9.35
CA ILE A 140 -16.48 -2.08 8.68
C ILE A 140 -15.63 -2.72 9.78
N ILE A 141 -15.54 -4.04 9.79
CA ILE A 141 -14.74 -4.80 10.73
C ILE A 141 -13.50 -5.30 10.00
N ARG A 142 -12.33 -4.90 10.49
CA ARG A 142 -11.03 -5.36 10.01
C ARG A 142 -10.50 -6.41 10.97
N LEU A 143 -10.25 -7.61 10.44
CA LEU A 143 -9.64 -8.72 11.15
C LEU A 143 -8.20 -8.90 10.65
N THR A 144 -7.25 -8.77 11.56
CA THR A 144 -5.82 -8.82 11.27
C THR A 144 -5.18 -9.95 12.08
N VAL A 145 -4.40 -10.80 11.43
CA VAL A 145 -3.58 -11.77 12.18
C VAL A 145 -2.33 -11.03 12.68
N PRO A 146 -2.19 -10.84 14.02
CA PRO A 146 -1.10 -10.05 14.58
C PRO A 146 0.25 -10.62 14.17
N LEU A 147 1.22 -9.72 14.06
CA LEU A 147 2.62 -10.12 14.06
C LEU A 147 2.90 -10.81 15.38
N LEU A 148 3.45 -12.02 15.33
CA LEU A 148 3.84 -12.73 16.55
C LEU A 148 4.85 -11.88 17.31
N ARG A 149 4.42 -11.25 18.40
CA ARG A 149 5.23 -10.38 19.27
C ARG A 149 6.47 -11.12 19.82
N ILE A 150 6.42 -12.46 19.82
CA ILE A 150 7.38 -13.37 20.43
C ILE A 150 7.85 -14.42 19.41
N ALA A 151 8.03 -14.06 18.14
CA ALA A 151 8.78 -14.92 17.21
C ALA A 151 10.30 -14.87 17.53
N HIS A 152 10.72 -15.15 18.76
CA HIS A 152 12.14 -15.18 19.14
C HIS A 152 12.94 -16.19 18.33
N ARG A 153 12.25 -17.20 17.79
CA ARG A 153 12.74 -18.09 16.74
C ARG A 153 11.61 -18.30 15.72
N LEU A 154 11.77 -17.75 14.51
CA LEU A 154 11.19 -18.35 13.31
C LEU A 154 11.82 -19.74 13.16
N ARG A 155 11.33 -20.74 13.91
CA ARG A 155 11.81 -22.13 13.83
C ARG A 155 11.67 -22.65 12.40
N SER A 156 10.71 -22.10 11.65
CA SER A 156 10.66 -22.10 10.20
C SER A 156 9.78 -20.94 9.72
N LEU A 157 10.30 -20.09 8.83
CA LEU A 157 9.47 -19.07 8.15
C LEU A 157 8.26 -19.71 7.47
N ARG A 158 8.44 -20.92 6.93
CA ARG A 158 7.36 -21.67 6.29
C ARG A 158 6.26 -22.04 7.28
N GLU A 159 6.61 -22.47 8.49
CA GLU A 159 5.61 -22.80 9.53
C GLU A 159 4.82 -21.56 9.96
N TYR A 160 5.48 -20.41 10.09
CA TYR A 160 4.80 -19.16 10.42
C TYR A 160 3.86 -18.70 9.29
N GLN A 161 4.36 -18.70 8.05
CA GLN A 161 3.55 -18.38 6.87
C GLN A 161 2.36 -19.34 6.73
N GLU A 162 2.58 -20.63 6.96
CA GLU A 162 1.51 -21.63 6.91
C GLU A 162 0.50 -21.42 8.02
N LYS A 163 0.92 -21.19 9.29
CA LYS A 163 -0.02 -20.87 10.39
C LYS A 163 -0.87 -19.66 10.04
N ARG A 164 -0.27 -18.57 9.54
CA ARG A 164 -1.02 -17.37 9.14
C ARG A 164 -1.98 -17.63 8.00
N LYS A 165 -1.53 -18.34 6.97
CA LYS A 165 -2.38 -18.74 5.84
C LYS A 165 -3.55 -19.60 6.32
N CYS A 166 -3.32 -20.56 7.20
CA CYS A 166 -4.35 -21.38 7.83
C CYS A 166 -5.32 -20.53 8.65
N THR A 167 -4.83 -19.60 9.47
CA THR A 167 -5.68 -18.68 10.25
C THR A 167 -6.57 -17.83 9.34
N ILE A 168 -6.01 -17.15 8.34
CA ILE A 168 -6.78 -16.32 7.41
C ILE A 168 -7.79 -17.16 6.62
N ASN A 169 -7.40 -18.35 6.15
CA ASN A 169 -8.33 -19.24 5.45
C ASN A 169 -9.43 -19.76 6.38
N GLY A 170 -9.12 -20.02 7.66
CA GLY A 170 -10.08 -20.39 8.68
C GLY A 170 -11.09 -19.27 8.96
N LEU A 171 -10.61 -18.04 9.15
CA LEU A 171 -11.47 -16.86 9.31
C LEU A 171 -12.33 -16.61 8.07
N TRP A 172 -11.76 -16.78 6.87
CA TRP A 172 -12.51 -16.65 5.62
C TRP A 172 -13.65 -17.68 5.53
N ALA A 173 -13.37 -18.93 5.90
CA ALA A 173 -14.38 -20.00 5.89
C ALA A 173 -15.48 -19.75 6.92
N MET A 174 -15.10 -19.32 8.14
CA MET A 174 -15.99 -18.98 9.24
C MET A 174 -16.95 -17.85 8.87
N PHE A 175 -16.42 -16.76 8.30
CA PHE A 175 -17.19 -15.57 7.96
C PHE A 175 -17.62 -15.52 6.49
N LYS A 176 -17.61 -16.65 5.77
CA LYS A 176 -17.89 -16.69 4.32
C LYS A 176 -19.24 -16.09 3.97
N HIS A 177 -20.26 -16.28 4.80
CA HIS A 177 -21.60 -15.72 4.60
C HIS A 177 -21.59 -14.19 4.58
N TYR A 178 -20.62 -13.54 5.24
CA TYR A 178 -20.42 -12.08 5.21
C TYR A 178 -19.80 -11.55 3.93
N ASN A 179 -19.40 -12.41 2.99
CA ASN A 179 -18.69 -12.02 1.78
C ASN A 179 -17.47 -11.10 2.10
N PRO A 180 -16.56 -11.55 2.97
CA PRO A 180 -15.45 -10.73 3.41
C PRO A 180 -14.56 -10.35 2.22
N MET A 181 -14.00 -9.15 2.25
CA MET A 181 -12.95 -8.74 1.32
C MET A 181 -11.61 -9.13 1.92
N ARG A 182 -10.78 -9.85 1.16
CA ARG A 182 -9.42 -10.21 1.56
C ARG A 182 -8.42 -9.28 0.90
N ILE A 183 -7.60 -8.61 1.71
CA ILE A 183 -6.48 -7.80 1.22
C ILE A 183 -5.21 -8.24 1.94
N GLY A 184 -4.28 -8.83 1.18
CA GLY A 184 -3.10 -9.47 1.75
C GLY A 184 -3.46 -10.55 2.77
N ASP A 185 -3.03 -10.32 4.01
CA ASP A 185 -3.23 -11.18 5.16
C ASP A 185 -4.27 -10.63 6.15
N GLU A 186 -5.29 -9.94 5.63
CA GLU A 186 -6.38 -9.34 6.41
C GLU A 186 -7.73 -9.64 5.78
N LEU A 187 -8.78 -9.61 6.61
CA LEU A 187 -10.16 -9.77 6.20
C LEU A 187 -10.99 -8.57 6.65
N TYR A 188 -11.83 -8.09 5.74
CA TYR A 188 -12.73 -6.98 5.97
C TYR A 188 -14.17 -7.45 5.84
N ILE A 189 -14.97 -7.21 6.86
CA ILE A 189 -16.38 -7.60 6.93
C ILE A 189 -17.20 -6.32 7.01
N VAL A 190 -18.30 -6.26 6.25
CA VAL A 190 -19.23 -5.13 6.28
C VAL A 190 -20.53 -5.59 6.92
N LEU A 191 -20.96 -4.89 7.98
CA LEU A 191 -22.23 -5.11 8.65
C LEU A 191 -23.13 -3.87 8.55
N THR A 192 -24.42 -4.08 8.77
CA THR A 192 -25.43 -3.03 8.86
C THR A 192 -25.95 -2.89 10.30
N GLY A 193 -26.69 -1.83 10.61
CA GLY A 193 -27.33 -1.65 11.92
C GLY A 193 -28.36 -2.72 12.31
N TYR A 194 -28.64 -3.69 11.45
CA TYR A 194 -29.48 -4.85 11.76
C TYR A 194 -28.69 -6.04 12.32
N GLU A 195 -27.37 -5.94 12.32
CA GLU A 195 -26.45 -7.00 12.72
C GLU A 195 -25.65 -6.49 13.91
N ASN A 196 -25.40 -7.37 14.89
CA ASN A 196 -24.60 -7.01 16.05
C ASN A 196 -23.13 -7.39 15.81
N PRO A 197 -22.18 -6.43 15.80
CA PRO A 197 -20.76 -6.74 15.76
C PRO A 197 -20.30 -7.69 16.87
N ASP A 198 -20.97 -7.69 18.03
CA ASP A 198 -20.65 -8.58 19.14
C ASP A 198 -20.82 -10.07 18.78
N GLU A 199 -21.68 -10.42 17.82
CA GLU A 199 -21.81 -11.81 17.36
C GLU A 199 -20.51 -12.32 16.72
N ILE A 200 -19.82 -11.46 15.96
CA ILE A 200 -18.50 -11.78 15.40
C ILE A 200 -17.46 -11.89 16.51
N LEU A 201 -17.51 -11.00 17.51
CA LEU A 201 -16.61 -11.05 18.66
C LEU A 201 -16.81 -12.35 19.46
N GLU A 202 -18.06 -12.73 19.74
CA GLU A 202 -18.40 -13.98 20.40
C GLU A 202 -17.94 -15.20 19.61
N GLU A 203 -18.16 -15.22 18.29
CA GLU A 203 -17.70 -16.32 17.44
C GLU A 203 -16.17 -16.45 17.48
N LEU A 204 -15.45 -15.32 17.45
CA LEU A 204 -13.99 -15.28 17.57
C LEU A 204 -13.50 -15.74 18.96
N THR A 205 -14.19 -15.41 20.05
CA THR A 205 -13.81 -15.86 21.41
C THR A 205 -13.86 -17.38 21.57
N ARG A 206 -14.68 -18.06 20.77
CA ARG A 206 -14.76 -19.54 20.75
C ARG A 206 -13.62 -20.18 19.97
N THR A 207 -12.80 -19.38 19.30
CA THR A 207 -11.63 -19.84 18.54
C THR A 207 -10.34 -19.75 19.37
N ARG A 208 -9.32 -20.51 18.97
CA ARG A 208 -7.94 -20.38 19.49
C ARG A 208 -7.06 -19.55 18.55
N LEU A 209 -7.66 -18.65 17.77
CA LEU A 209 -6.95 -17.86 16.79
C LEU A 209 -6.50 -16.53 17.42
N ASP A 210 -5.24 -16.17 17.16
CA ASP A 210 -4.71 -14.85 17.50
C ASP A 210 -5.20 -13.86 16.44
N VAL A 211 -6.02 -12.89 16.82
CA VAL A 211 -6.65 -11.92 15.90
C VAL A 211 -6.77 -10.56 16.57
N ASP A 212 -6.25 -9.52 15.92
CA ASP A 212 -6.53 -8.12 16.23
C ASP A 212 -7.75 -7.67 15.42
N ILE A 213 -8.65 -6.91 16.04
CA ILE A 213 -9.91 -6.47 15.45
C ILE A 213 -10.03 -4.96 15.57
N GLU A 214 -10.40 -4.32 14.47
CA GLU A 214 -10.80 -2.91 14.45
C GLU A 214 -12.22 -2.81 13.88
N ILE A 215 -13.11 -2.15 14.61
CA ILE A 215 -14.50 -1.91 14.20
C ILE A 215 -14.65 -0.42 13.94
N TYR A 216 -14.88 -0.09 12.67
CA TYR A 216 -15.19 1.26 12.20
C TYR A 216 -16.72 1.37 12.11
N GLU A 217 -17.34 2.09 13.04
CA GLU A 217 -18.78 2.35 13.05
C GLU A 217 -19.05 3.71 12.40
N TYR A 218 -20.00 3.74 11.48
CA TYR A 218 -20.45 4.94 10.79
C TYR A 218 -21.94 5.17 11.06
N LYS A 219 -22.28 6.36 11.56
CA LYS A 219 -23.66 6.83 11.67
C LYS A 219 -24.03 7.65 10.44
N ILE A 220 -25.17 7.31 9.85
CA ILE A 220 -25.57 7.74 8.52
C ILE A 220 -26.88 8.50 8.61
N GLY A 221 -26.79 9.78 8.28
CA GLY A 221 -27.89 10.70 8.18
C GLY A 221 -28.45 10.83 6.77
N ARG A 222 -29.48 11.67 6.67
CA ARG A 222 -30.08 12.07 5.39
C ARG A 222 -30.06 13.58 5.28
N THR A 223 -29.56 14.10 4.15
CA THR A 223 -29.68 15.53 3.85
C THR A 223 -31.01 15.83 3.15
N PRO A 224 -31.60 17.01 3.37
CA PRO A 224 -32.77 17.47 2.61
C PRO A 224 -32.46 17.68 1.11
N VAL A 225 -31.18 17.77 0.71
CA VAL A 225 -30.78 17.91 -0.69
C VAL A 225 -31.17 16.66 -1.48
N GLN A 226 -31.97 16.84 -2.52
CA GLN A 226 -32.39 15.77 -3.42
C GLN A 226 -31.56 15.73 -4.69
N VAL A 227 -31.02 14.56 -5.01
CA VAL A 227 -30.38 14.29 -6.31
C VAL A 227 -31.21 13.21 -7.00
N TYR A 228 -31.66 13.49 -8.23
CA TYR A 228 -32.61 12.63 -8.96
C TYR A 228 -33.90 12.29 -8.17
N GLY A 229 -34.38 13.22 -7.34
CA GLY A 229 -35.62 13.06 -6.57
C GLY A 229 -35.49 12.23 -5.28
N ARG A 230 -34.27 11.98 -4.80
CA ARG A 230 -34.03 11.25 -3.54
C ARG A 230 -33.09 12.00 -2.61
N PRO A 231 -33.34 11.99 -1.28
CA PRO A 231 -32.46 12.61 -0.30
C PRO A 231 -31.11 11.90 -0.33
N TYR A 232 -30.04 12.70 -0.31
CA TYR A 232 -28.69 12.18 -0.28
C TYR A 232 -28.33 11.65 1.12
N ARG A 233 -27.44 10.66 1.22
CA ARG A 233 -26.93 10.16 2.51
C ARG A 233 -25.60 10.78 2.86
N ILE A 234 -25.47 11.18 4.11
CA ILE A 234 -24.24 11.73 4.65
C ILE A 234 -23.82 10.92 5.88
N VAL A 235 -22.52 10.80 6.12
CA VAL A 235 -22.06 10.34 7.44
C VAL A 235 -22.12 11.54 8.38
N GLU A 236 -22.80 11.32 9.50
CA GLU A 236 -22.96 12.30 10.57
C GLU A 236 -21.84 12.19 11.60
N ASP A 237 -21.39 10.96 11.87
CA ASP A 237 -20.44 10.64 12.92
C ASP A 237 -19.77 9.29 12.64
N TYR A 238 -18.60 9.06 13.23
CA TYR A 238 -17.90 7.79 13.16
C TYR A 238 -17.16 7.47 14.46
N SER A 239 -17.02 6.18 14.77
CA SER A 239 -16.24 5.70 15.91
C SER A 239 -15.31 4.56 15.50
N LEU A 240 -14.22 4.40 16.24
CA LEU A 240 -13.27 3.29 16.08
C LEU A 240 -13.14 2.58 17.43
N THR A 241 -13.42 1.28 17.44
CA THR A 241 -13.19 0.42 18.60
C THR A 241 -12.22 -0.69 18.22
N SER A 242 -11.27 -0.99 19.10
CA SER A 242 -10.23 -2.01 18.86
C SER A 242 -10.28 -3.10 19.92
N TYR A 243 -10.13 -4.35 19.49
CA TYR A 243 -10.05 -5.53 20.34
C TYR A 243 -8.85 -6.39 19.93
N SER A 244 -8.41 -7.27 20.82
CA SER A 244 -7.39 -8.27 20.53
C SER A 244 -7.76 -9.57 21.25
N PHE A 245 -7.81 -10.67 20.51
CA PHE A 245 -8.15 -12.01 21.00
C PHE A 245 -7.01 -12.98 20.73
N GLY A 246 -6.82 -13.94 21.63
CA GLY A 246 -5.80 -14.98 21.52
C GLY A 246 -5.19 -15.32 22.86
N GLU A 247 -4.69 -16.54 23.00
CA GLU A 247 -3.68 -16.80 24.02
C GLU A 247 -2.46 -16.01 23.57
N ALA A 248 -1.96 -15.07 24.38
CA ALA A 248 -0.62 -14.55 24.16
C ALA A 248 0.31 -15.76 24.24
N VAL A 249 0.56 -16.43 23.11
CA VAL A 249 1.47 -17.57 23.06
C VAL A 249 2.83 -16.96 23.35
N GLU A 250 3.19 -16.95 24.63
CA GLU A 250 4.57 -16.84 25.05
C GLU A 250 5.26 -18.08 24.49
N TRP A 251 5.69 -17.97 23.24
CA TRP A 251 6.62 -18.93 22.66
C TRP A 251 7.85 -18.88 23.56
N GLY A 252 7.95 -19.87 24.47
CA GLY A 252 8.93 -19.89 25.53
C GLY A 252 10.31 -19.47 25.03
N PHE A 253 10.95 -18.57 25.79
CA PHE A 253 12.28 -18.07 25.48
C PHE A 253 13.22 -19.24 25.25
N SER A 254 13.81 -19.29 24.06
CA SER A 254 14.74 -20.34 23.70
C SER A 254 15.86 -19.65 22.92
N ALA A 255 17.10 -19.69 23.41
CA ALA A 255 18.29 -19.10 22.75
C ALA A 255 18.95 -20.10 21.79
N GLY A 256 18.65 -20.04 20.50
CA GLY A 256 19.04 -21.10 19.54
C GLY A 256 18.94 -20.64 18.11
N SER A 257 19.56 -21.39 17.21
CA SER A 257 19.97 -20.90 15.89
C SER A 257 18.79 -20.50 14.98
N ALA A 258 18.99 -19.42 14.24
CA ALA A 258 18.03 -18.87 13.30
C ALA A 258 17.90 -19.80 12.06
N MET A 259 16.85 -20.63 12.04
CA MET A 259 16.64 -21.68 11.03
C MET A 259 16.37 -21.14 9.61
N TRP A 260 16.01 -19.87 9.47
CA TRP A 260 15.80 -19.22 8.17
C TRP A 260 17.09 -19.09 7.35
N ALA A 261 18.26 -19.22 7.96
CA ALA A 261 19.54 -19.34 7.27
C ALA A 261 19.57 -20.49 6.22
N ARG A 262 18.76 -21.53 6.39
CA ARG A 262 18.65 -22.65 5.43
C ARG A 262 17.83 -22.30 4.18
N HIS A 263 17.17 -21.14 4.16
CA HIS A 263 16.34 -20.69 3.03
C HIS A 263 17.04 -19.66 2.14
N PHE A 264 18.26 -19.24 2.48
CA PHE A 264 19.05 -18.30 1.70
C PHE A 264 20.43 -18.89 1.47
N GLU A 265 20.85 -18.92 0.21
CA GLU A 265 22.21 -19.30 -0.17
C GLU A 265 23.16 -18.08 -0.07
N GLU A 266 22.59 -16.88 0.00
CA GLU A 266 23.33 -15.63 0.09
C GLU A 266 23.94 -15.37 1.48
N PRO A 267 25.12 -14.71 1.53
CA PRO A 267 25.83 -14.43 2.78
C PRO A 267 25.17 -13.37 3.67
N TYR A 268 24.18 -12.62 3.16
CA TYR A 268 23.44 -11.60 3.90
C TYR A 268 21.98 -11.62 3.51
N VAL A 269 21.14 -11.05 4.38
CA VAL A 269 19.70 -10.91 4.13
C VAL A 269 19.25 -9.49 4.43
N ALA A 270 18.41 -8.99 3.53
CA ALA A 270 17.67 -7.75 3.67
C ALA A 270 16.25 -8.04 4.17
N TRP A 271 15.91 -7.46 5.32
CA TRP A 271 14.59 -7.43 5.92
C TRP A 271 13.95 -6.10 5.58
N ILE A 272 12.86 -6.13 4.82
CA ILE A 272 12.27 -4.94 4.22
C ILE A 272 10.92 -4.75 4.85
N SER A 273 10.79 -3.72 5.69
CA SER A 273 9.55 -3.36 6.36
C SER A 273 8.95 -2.12 5.72
N ILE A 274 7.66 -2.18 5.42
CA ILE A 274 6.86 -1.05 4.96
C ILE A 274 5.64 -0.94 5.88
N MET A 275 5.39 0.25 6.41
CA MET A 275 4.21 0.52 7.23
C MET A 275 3.67 1.93 6.95
N PRO A 276 2.36 2.14 6.94
CA PRO A 276 1.78 3.48 6.99
C PRO A 276 2.27 4.23 8.23
N LYS A 277 2.41 5.56 8.12
CA LYS A 277 2.79 6.42 9.25
C LYS A 277 1.70 6.46 10.31
N ASN A 278 0.45 6.39 9.86
CA ASN A 278 -0.75 6.49 10.66
C ASN A 278 -1.60 5.22 10.51
N GLY A 279 -2.57 5.01 11.42
CA GLY A 279 -3.58 3.97 11.25
C GLY A 279 -4.46 4.21 10.02
N LEU A 280 -5.25 3.21 9.65
CA LEU A 280 -6.03 3.24 8.40
C LEU A 280 -6.91 4.48 8.26
N LEU A 281 -7.64 4.86 9.32
CA LEU A 281 -8.50 6.04 9.29
C LEU A 281 -7.71 7.33 8.97
N ASP A 282 -6.58 7.54 9.63
CA ASP A 282 -5.79 8.76 9.45
C ASP A 282 -5.03 8.74 8.11
N ALA A 283 -4.62 7.56 7.63
CA ALA A 283 -4.13 7.40 6.26
C ALA A 283 -5.22 7.72 5.22
N SER A 284 -6.48 7.36 5.50
CA SER A 284 -7.60 7.75 4.64
C SER A 284 -7.84 9.26 4.63
N LYS A 285 -7.69 9.95 5.77
CA LYS A 285 -7.74 11.42 5.83
C LYS A 285 -6.64 12.06 4.99
N GLU A 286 -5.39 11.59 5.14
CA GLU A 286 -4.24 12.06 4.36
C GLU A 286 -4.49 11.90 2.85
N PHE A 287 -5.07 10.77 2.42
CA PHE A 287 -5.44 10.57 1.03
C PHE A 287 -6.52 11.55 0.54
N VAL A 288 -7.55 11.80 1.36
CA VAL A 288 -8.61 12.77 1.04
C VAL A 288 -8.02 14.17 0.87
N GLU A 289 -7.15 14.61 1.78
CA GLU A 289 -6.46 15.90 1.69
C GLU A 289 -5.62 16.02 0.41
N TYR A 290 -4.86 14.97 0.08
CA TYR A 290 -4.12 14.90 -1.18
C TYR A 290 -5.06 15.03 -2.40
N ALA A 291 -6.14 14.24 -2.41
CA ALA A 291 -7.09 14.22 -3.51
C ALA A 291 -7.77 15.58 -3.68
N GLU A 292 -8.19 16.24 -2.61
CA GLU A 292 -8.75 17.58 -2.65
C GLU A 292 -7.76 18.61 -3.21
N GLY A 293 -6.47 18.51 -2.84
CA GLY A 293 -5.41 19.34 -3.41
C GLY A 293 -5.22 19.16 -4.92
N VAL A 294 -5.38 17.93 -5.42
CA VAL A 294 -5.37 17.61 -6.86
C VAL A 294 -6.62 18.17 -7.54
N LEU A 295 -7.78 17.86 -6.98
CA LEU A 295 -9.10 18.24 -7.49
C LEU A 295 -9.32 19.75 -7.51
N ALA A 296 -8.70 20.51 -6.60
CA ALA A 296 -8.78 21.96 -6.57
C ALA A 296 -8.14 22.64 -7.78
N ARG A 297 -7.24 21.95 -8.47
CA ARG A 297 -6.52 22.43 -9.66
C ARG A 297 -7.19 22.03 -10.97
N MET A 298 -8.25 21.22 -10.89
CA MET A 298 -8.96 20.71 -12.06
C MET A 298 -10.12 21.61 -12.44
N GLU A 299 -10.45 21.63 -13.73
CA GLU A 299 -11.67 22.26 -14.23
C GLU A 299 -12.90 21.59 -13.59
N ARG A 300 -13.83 22.40 -13.09
CA ARG A 300 -14.93 21.95 -12.24
C ARG A 300 -16.09 22.93 -12.26
N GLU A 301 -17.31 22.41 -12.09
CA GLU A 301 -18.56 23.18 -12.05
C GLU A 301 -19.22 23.04 -10.69
N GLU A 302 -19.71 24.11 -10.09
CA GLU A 302 -20.39 24.05 -8.79
C GLU A 302 -21.68 23.22 -8.84
N VAL A 303 -21.83 22.32 -7.88
CA VAL A 303 -23.06 21.58 -7.60
C VAL A 303 -23.99 22.51 -6.82
N LYS A 304 -25.23 22.66 -7.30
CA LYS A 304 -26.25 23.48 -6.66
C LYS A 304 -27.48 22.63 -6.31
N PRO A 305 -27.86 22.53 -5.01
CA PRO A 305 -27.16 23.05 -3.83
C PRO A 305 -25.89 22.22 -3.49
N PRO A 306 -24.90 22.81 -2.80
CA PRO A 306 -23.70 22.08 -2.38
C PRO A 306 -24.06 20.99 -1.36
N ILE A 307 -23.30 19.89 -1.38
CA ILE A 307 -23.40 18.80 -0.40
C ILE A 307 -22.08 18.78 0.38
N GLU A 308 -22.18 19.00 1.68
CA GLU A 308 -21.05 19.08 2.60
C GLU A 308 -21.24 18.08 3.75
N SER A 309 -20.13 17.53 4.24
CA SER A 309 -20.06 16.72 5.44
C SER A 309 -18.80 17.14 6.20
N GLU A 310 -18.92 17.27 7.52
CA GLU A 310 -17.78 17.56 8.40
C GLU A 310 -16.92 16.32 8.67
N VAL A 311 -17.44 15.12 8.35
CA VAL A 311 -16.71 13.88 8.49
C VAL A 311 -15.78 13.71 7.29
N PRO A 312 -14.47 13.49 7.48
CA PRO A 312 -13.49 13.53 6.39
C PRO A 312 -13.37 12.22 5.60
N VAL A 313 -13.82 11.08 6.14
CA VAL A 313 -13.61 9.76 5.54
C VAL A 313 -14.91 8.98 5.48
N SER A 314 -15.33 8.59 4.27
CA SER A 314 -16.49 7.73 4.04
C SER A 314 -16.11 6.25 4.03
N PRO A 315 -17.07 5.34 4.28
CA PRO A 315 -16.81 3.90 4.25
C PRO A 315 -16.15 3.42 2.95
N ASP A 316 -16.57 3.96 1.81
CA ASP A 316 -16.03 3.62 0.50
C ASP A 316 -14.61 4.16 0.25
N VAL A 317 -14.26 5.32 0.80
CA VAL A 317 -12.89 5.85 0.80
C VAL A 317 -11.98 4.98 1.66
N LEU A 318 -12.44 4.56 2.84
CA LEU A 318 -11.69 3.64 3.68
C LEU A 318 -11.38 2.34 2.93
N VAL A 319 -12.37 1.76 2.25
CA VAL A 319 -12.17 0.56 1.40
C VAL A 319 -11.24 0.82 0.22
N ALA A 320 -11.36 1.97 -0.45
CA ALA A 320 -10.47 2.35 -1.56
C ALA A 320 -9.01 2.49 -1.13
N VAL A 321 -8.76 3.02 0.07
CA VAL A 321 -7.40 3.14 0.64
C VAL A 321 -6.78 1.77 0.90
N ILE A 322 -7.56 0.83 1.44
CA ILE A 322 -7.08 -0.53 1.66
C ILE A 322 -6.77 -1.22 0.31
N GLU A 323 -7.66 -1.08 -0.68
CA GLU A 323 -7.50 -1.67 -2.00
C GLU A 323 -6.24 -1.14 -2.71
N GLY A 324 -6.08 0.19 -2.76
CA GLY A 324 -4.91 0.82 -3.37
C GLY A 324 -3.61 0.53 -2.63
N TYR A 325 -3.63 0.40 -1.31
CA TYR A 325 -2.46 -0.07 -0.56
C TYR A 325 -2.13 -1.54 -0.88
N GLY A 326 -3.14 -2.38 -1.08
CA GLY A 326 -2.99 -3.76 -1.55
C GLY A 326 -2.34 -3.84 -2.95
N GLU A 327 -2.73 -2.95 -3.88
CA GLU A 327 -2.08 -2.82 -5.19
C GLU A 327 -0.59 -2.42 -5.04
N PHE A 328 -0.31 -1.43 -4.18
CA PHE A 328 1.05 -1.00 -3.87
C PHE A 328 1.91 -2.15 -3.35
N LEU A 329 1.44 -2.88 -2.34
CA LEU A 329 2.18 -4.03 -1.78
C LEU A 329 2.41 -5.13 -2.82
N SER A 330 1.46 -5.36 -3.72
CA SER A 330 1.60 -6.31 -4.81
C SER A 330 2.69 -5.89 -5.81
N HIS A 331 2.76 -4.59 -6.14
CA HIS A 331 3.83 -4.07 -6.99
C HIS A 331 5.20 -4.13 -6.29
N ILE A 332 5.27 -3.78 -5.00
CA ILE A 332 6.50 -3.94 -4.20
C ILE A 332 7.00 -5.37 -4.23
N ARG A 333 6.11 -6.35 -4.01
CA ARG A 333 6.47 -7.77 -4.04
C ARG A 333 7.07 -8.16 -5.40
N ALA A 334 6.50 -7.68 -6.51
CA ALA A 334 7.00 -7.93 -7.85
C ALA A 334 8.39 -7.30 -8.10
N VAL A 335 8.58 -6.05 -7.67
CA VAL A 335 9.87 -5.32 -7.80
C VAL A 335 10.96 -5.97 -6.95
N LEU A 336 10.63 -6.35 -5.72
CA LEU A 336 11.57 -6.94 -4.80
C LEU A 336 11.92 -8.39 -5.16
N ARG A 337 11.04 -9.13 -5.85
CA ARG A 337 11.17 -10.59 -6.03
C ARG A 337 11.51 -11.28 -4.70
N ALA A 338 10.88 -10.81 -3.62
CA ALA A 338 11.17 -11.20 -2.26
C ALA A 338 10.07 -12.09 -1.69
N ASN A 339 10.41 -12.86 -0.66
CA ASN A 339 9.43 -13.64 0.07
C ASN A 339 8.70 -12.71 1.04
N ALA A 340 7.37 -12.64 0.92
CA ALA A 340 6.52 -11.92 1.85
C ALA A 340 6.36 -12.73 3.14
N ILE A 341 6.77 -12.15 4.27
CA ILE A 341 6.52 -12.70 5.61
C ILE A 341 5.12 -12.29 6.08
N VAL A 342 4.81 -11.01 5.90
CA VAL A 342 3.48 -10.45 6.12
C VAL A 342 3.17 -9.39 5.07
N CYS A 343 1.93 -9.36 4.61
CA CYS A 343 1.33 -8.30 3.81
C CYS A 343 0.03 -7.87 4.51
N SER A 344 0.14 -6.95 5.47
CA SER A 344 -0.98 -6.32 6.19
C SER A 344 -0.90 -4.81 5.97
N PHE A 345 -2.02 -4.10 6.16
CA PHE A 345 -2.05 -2.65 6.14
C PHE A 345 -1.10 -2.07 7.19
N ASP A 346 -1.16 -2.52 8.46
CA ASP A 346 -0.31 -2.00 9.54
C ASP A 346 1.17 -2.25 9.31
N ARG A 347 1.51 -3.40 8.70
CA ARG A 347 2.88 -3.73 8.36
C ARG A 347 2.96 -4.77 7.25
N ALA A 348 3.77 -4.47 6.25
CA ALA A 348 4.31 -5.44 5.32
C ALA A 348 5.79 -5.70 5.64
N LEU A 349 6.18 -6.97 5.63
CA LEU A 349 7.55 -7.42 5.89
C LEU A 349 7.95 -8.43 4.82
N PHE A 350 9.03 -8.12 4.12
CA PHE A 350 9.60 -8.98 3.09
C PHE A 350 11.03 -9.35 3.45
N ILE A 351 11.50 -10.47 2.91
CA ILE A 351 12.90 -10.89 3.04
C ILE A 351 13.51 -11.29 1.71
N ARG A 352 14.78 -10.93 1.55
CA ARG A 352 15.57 -11.22 0.35
C ARG A 352 17.03 -11.48 0.68
N GLY A 353 17.59 -12.56 0.14
CA GLY A 353 19.02 -12.81 0.15
C GLY A 353 19.78 -11.80 -0.72
N ILE A 354 20.90 -11.29 -0.22
CA ILE A 354 21.77 -10.35 -0.94
C ILE A 354 23.25 -10.76 -0.81
N ARG A 355 24.01 -10.58 -1.90
CA ARG A 355 25.43 -10.97 -1.95
C ARG A 355 26.35 -10.01 -1.20
N GLU A 356 26.05 -8.72 -1.20
CA GLU A 356 26.82 -7.71 -0.48
C GLU A 356 25.87 -6.76 0.26
N PRO A 357 26.20 -6.28 1.47
CA PRO A 357 25.33 -5.41 2.23
C PRO A 357 24.94 -4.13 1.50
N ALA A 358 25.86 -3.58 0.69
CA ALA A 358 25.65 -2.36 -0.08
C ALA A 358 24.44 -2.44 -1.02
N TYR A 359 24.04 -3.64 -1.46
CA TYR A 359 22.86 -3.82 -2.31
C TYR A 359 21.56 -3.41 -1.62
N ALA A 360 21.52 -3.37 -0.30
CA ALA A 360 20.33 -2.92 0.44
C ALA A 360 19.95 -1.46 0.14
N VAL A 361 20.93 -0.58 -0.11
CA VAL A 361 20.64 0.81 -0.49
C VAL A 361 20.03 0.90 -1.89
N ARG A 362 20.45 0.02 -2.80
CA ARG A 362 19.79 -0.11 -4.12
C ARG A 362 18.37 -0.65 -3.98
N LEU A 363 18.15 -1.64 -3.10
CA LEU A 363 16.80 -2.13 -2.81
C LEU A 363 15.91 -1.03 -2.22
N TYR A 364 16.43 -0.26 -1.27
CA TYR A 364 15.74 0.89 -0.70
C TYR A 364 15.36 1.88 -1.79
N ALA A 365 16.33 2.32 -2.60
CA ALA A 365 16.09 3.27 -3.67
C ALA A 365 15.00 2.80 -4.64
N ASN A 366 15.05 1.53 -5.07
CA ASN A 366 14.04 0.96 -5.96
C ASN A 366 12.64 0.91 -5.35
N VAL A 367 12.54 0.59 -4.05
CA VAL A 367 11.24 0.57 -3.33
C VAL A 367 10.73 1.98 -3.10
N ASP A 368 11.63 2.91 -2.78
CA ASP A 368 11.34 4.32 -2.57
C ASP A 368 10.78 4.98 -3.84
N ASP A 369 11.35 4.68 -5.02
CA ASP A 369 10.82 5.17 -6.31
C ASP A 369 9.39 4.65 -6.59
N VAL A 370 9.05 3.45 -6.10
CA VAL A 370 7.69 2.91 -6.20
C VAL A 370 6.76 3.57 -5.16
N ARG A 371 7.29 3.81 -3.95
CA ARG A 371 6.62 4.47 -2.83
C ARG A 371 6.25 5.92 -3.15
N GLU A 372 7.02 6.61 -3.98
CA GLU A 372 6.70 7.98 -4.45
C GLU A 372 5.34 8.09 -5.15
N LYS A 373 4.79 6.97 -5.64
CA LYS A 373 3.46 6.91 -6.27
C LYS A 373 2.33 6.61 -5.29
N LEU A 374 2.62 6.39 -4.02
CA LEU A 374 1.64 6.14 -2.98
C LEU A 374 1.28 7.47 -2.30
N HIS A 375 0.01 7.84 -2.36
CA HIS A 375 -0.48 9.13 -1.88
C HIS A 375 -0.94 9.10 -0.41
N ILE A 376 -0.30 8.22 0.37
CA ILE A 376 -0.39 8.16 1.84
C ILE A 376 1.02 8.00 2.42
N GLY A 377 1.23 8.55 3.61
CA GLY A 377 2.50 8.54 4.29
C GLY A 377 2.90 7.13 4.72
N THR A 378 4.08 6.69 4.31
CA THR A 378 4.63 5.38 4.70
C THR A 378 6.07 5.50 5.17
N ILE A 379 6.48 4.56 6.01
CA ILE A 379 7.83 4.34 6.51
C ILE A 379 8.39 3.08 5.84
N LEU A 380 9.57 3.21 5.26
CA LEU A 380 10.36 2.15 4.64
C LEU A 380 11.64 1.95 5.45
N SER A 381 11.81 0.76 6.01
CA SER A 381 13.03 0.38 6.72
C SER A 381 13.61 -0.90 6.13
N ILE A 382 14.91 -0.90 5.82
CA ILE A 382 15.62 -2.11 5.39
C ILE A 382 16.72 -2.45 6.40
N VAL A 383 16.56 -3.55 7.12
CA VAL A 383 17.60 -4.07 8.03
C VAL A 383 18.43 -5.12 7.30
N VAL A 384 19.74 -4.96 7.31
CA VAL A 384 20.71 -5.87 6.69
C VAL A 384 21.43 -6.63 7.77
N THR A 385 21.35 -7.96 7.70
CA THR A 385 21.97 -8.85 8.68
C THR A 385 22.67 -10.03 8.02
N GLU A 386 23.49 -10.74 8.78
CA GLU A 386 23.88 -12.11 8.43
C GLU A 386 22.68 -13.07 8.58
N PRO A 387 22.64 -14.20 7.86
CA PRO A 387 21.54 -15.17 7.91
C PRO A 387 21.27 -15.77 9.30
N LYS A 388 22.25 -15.74 10.21
CA LYS A 388 22.12 -16.29 11.57
C LYS A 388 21.63 -15.25 12.59
N HIS A 389 21.39 -14.01 12.17
CA HIS A 389 21.02 -12.94 13.07
C HIS A 389 19.64 -13.20 13.72
N PRO A 390 19.45 -12.92 15.02
CA PRO A 390 18.17 -13.20 15.68
C PRO A 390 17.03 -12.35 15.13
N PHE A 391 15.90 -12.99 14.77
CA PHE A 391 14.76 -12.29 14.17
C PHE A 391 14.11 -11.28 15.12
N TRP A 392 14.01 -11.58 16.42
CA TRP A 392 13.49 -10.62 17.39
C TRP A 392 14.31 -9.32 17.38
N HIS A 393 15.63 -9.42 17.22
CA HIS A 393 16.49 -8.24 17.17
C HIS A 393 16.29 -7.47 15.86
N VAL A 394 16.06 -8.16 14.74
CA VAL A 394 15.60 -7.51 13.49
C VAL A 394 14.33 -6.71 13.74
N LEU A 395 13.32 -7.29 14.41
CA LEU A 395 12.08 -6.60 14.72
C LEU A 395 12.29 -5.37 15.60
N THR A 396 13.22 -5.42 16.56
CA THR A 396 13.58 -4.23 17.37
C THR A 396 14.36 -3.18 16.57
N LEU A 397 15.10 -3.59 15.55
CA LEU A 397 15.81 -2.70 14.64
C LEU A 397 14.90 -2.09 13.58
N ILE A 398 13.77 -2.71 13.25
CA ILE A 398 12.73 -2.10 12.43
C ILE A 398 12.10 -0.97 13.24
N THR A 399 12.68 0.22 13.10
CA THR A 399 12.20 1.45 13.71
C THR A 399 11.05 2.06 12.91
N ARG A 400 10.42 3.09 13.49
CA ARG A 400 9.54 4.02 12.76
C ARG A 400 10.35 5.11 12.02
N GLU A 401 11.57 4.80 11.59
CA GLU A 401 12.40 5.72 10.81
C GLU A 401 12.68 5.16 9.42
N ASP A 402 12.63 6.05 8.43
CA ASP A 402 13.03 5.74 7.06
C ASP A 402 14.54 5.51 6.96
N GLY A 403 14.94 4.39 6.38
CA GLY A 403 16.35 4.18 6.05
C GLY A 403 16.80 2.73 5.86
N VAL A 404 18.12 2.56 5.81
CA VAL A 404 18.81 1.28 5.74
C VAL A 404 19.68 1.12 6.98
N ILE A 405 19.48 0.02 7.70
CA ILE A 405 20.16 -0.30 8.95
C ILE A 405 21.08 -1.48 8.70
N PHE A 406 22.37 -1.31 8.94
CA PHE A 406 23.37 -2.35 8.82
C PHE A 406 23.68 -2.91 10.20
N ALA A 407 23.18 -4.10 10.52
CA ALA A 407 23.49 -4.82 11.76
C ALA A 407 24.46 -5.97 11.46
N LEU A 408 25.74 -5.63 11.34
CA LEU A 408 26.81 -6.51 10.87
C LEU A 408 28.00 -6.48 11.83
N GLY A 409 28.60 -7.65 12.12
CA GLY A 409 29.81 -7.75 12.93
C GLY A 409 29.69 -7.12 14.33
N GLY A 410 28.49 -7.16 14.94
CA GLY A 410 28.22 -6.61 16.27
C GLY A 410 28.05 -5.08 16.32
N LYS A 411 28.05 -4.39 15.17
CA LYS A 411 27.78 -2.95 15.07
C LYS A 411 26.49 -2.68 14.31
N THR A 412 25.80 -1.61 14.71
CA THR A 412 24.62 -1.09 14.02
C THR A 412 24.95 0.29 13.45
N VAL A 413 24.77 0.47 12.16
CA VAL A 413 24.89 1.79 11.50
C VAL A 413 23.65 2.04 10.67
N THR A 414 23.06 3.22 10.80
CA THR A 414 21.85 3.60 10.08
C THR A 414 22.17 4.68 9.05
N LEU A 415 21.77 4.45 7.80
CA LEU A 415 21.66 5.49 6.78
C LEU A 415 20.19 5.87 6.66
N ARG A 416 19.83 7.09 7.08
CA ARG A 416 18.45 7.58 7.03
C ARG A 416 18.01 7.80 5.60
N GLY A 417 16.70 7.85 5.36
CA GLY A 417 16.12 8.11 4.03
C GLY A 417 16.72 9.35 3.34
N ASP A 418 16.94 10.44 4.08
CA ASP A 418 17.58 11.64 3.54
C ASP A 418 19.06 11.45 3.19
N ASP A 419 19.78 10.55 3.89
CA ASP A 419 21.15 10.21 3.50
C ASP A 419 21.13 9.46 2.16
N ILE A 420 20.16 8.57 1.98
CA ILE A 420 19.99 7.83 0.73
C ILE A 420 19.63 8.78 -0.42
N LYS A 421 18.84 9.85 -0.17
CA LYS A 421 18.62 10.92 -1.15
C LYS A 421 19.92 11.62 -1.53
N LEU A 422 20.81 11.92 -0.56
CA LEU A 422 22.13 12.47 -0.85
C LEU A 422 22.96 11.49 -1.71
N LEU A 423 22.96 10.20 -1.36
CA LEU A 423 23.64 9.16 -2.13
C LEU A 423 23.12 9.06 -3.56
N LYS A 424 21.78 9.12 -3.76
CA LYS A 424 21.14 9.13 -5.10
C LYS A 424 21.74 10.23 -5.98
N GLN A 425 22.02 11.42 -5.45
CA GLN A 425 22.64 12.52 -6.21
C GLN A 425 24.09 12.25 -6.67
N VAL A 426 24.81 11.36 -5.98
CA VAL A 426 26.20 10.99 -6.34
C VAL A 426 26.22 9.83 -7.35
N THR A 427 25.22 8.96 -7.34
CA THR A 427 25.20 7.76 -8.20
C THR A 427 25.45 8.02 -9.70
N PRO A 428 24.96 9.11 -10.35
CA PRO A 428 25.18 9.32 -11.79
C PRO A 428 26.65 9.54 -12.13
N THR A 429 27.42 10.20 -11.25
CA THR A 429 28.84 10.51 -11.48
C THR A 429 29.73 9.29 -11.31
N LEU A 430 29.27 8.25 -10.61
CA LEU A 430 30.07 7.05 -10.33
C LEU A 430 30.03 5.98 -11.42
N ARG A 431 29.15 6.11 -12.42
CA ARG A 431 28.96 5.10 -13.48
C ARG A 431 30.24 4.77 -14.27
N ARG A 432 31.18 5.72 -14.35
CA ARG A 432 32.47 5.56 -15.06
C ARG A 432 33.63 5.18 -14.14
N VAL A 433 33.45 5.28 -12.82
CA VAL A 433 34.48 4.98 -11.83
C VAL A 433 34.65 3.48 -11.71
N SER A 434 35.91 3.00 -11.80
CA SER A 434 36.25 1.59 -11.54
C SER A 434 35.85 1.21 -10.11
N ARG A 435 35.21 0.05 -9.96
CA ARG A 435 34.90 -0.51 -8.65
C ARG A 435 36.13 -0.74 -7.79
N THR A 436 37.23 -1.18 -8.39
CA THR A 436 38.50 -1.42 -7.69
C THR A 436 39.09 -0.12 -7.16
N ALA A 437 39.08 0.94 -7.97
CA ALA A 437 39.48 2.28 -7.54
C ALA A 437 38.58 2.81 -6.41
N PHE A 438 37.27 2.62 -6.52
CA PHE A 438 36.31 3.05 -5.52
C PHE A 438 36.44 2.29 -4.20
N TYR A 439 36.68 0.97 -4.23
CA TYR A 439 36.97 0.18 -3.03
C TYR A 439 38.24 0.64 -2.30
N ARG A 440 39.19 1.27 -2.99
CA ARG A 440 40.33 1.92 -2.31
C ARG A 440 39.86 3.10 -1.48
N ILE A 441 38.98 3.96 -2.02
CA ILE A 441 38.37 5.08 -1.28
C ILE A 441 37.62 4.57 -0.04
N VAL A 442 36.79 3.54 -0.19
CA VAL A 442 36.03 2.92 0.92
C VAL A 442 36.94 2.34 2.00
N ARG A 443 38.11 1.80 1.65
CA ARG A 443 39.08 1.27 2.62
C ARG A 443 39.78 2.40 3.37
N THR A 444 40.16 3.46 2.65
CA THR A 444 40.82 4.64 3.18
C THR A 444 39.91 5.40 4.16
N SER A 445 38.61 5.51 3.85
CA SER A 445 37.65 6.23 4.69
C SER A 445 37.44 5.64 6.09
N ARG A 446 37.84 4.40 6.32
CA ARG A 446 37.77 3.75 7.64
C ARG A 446 38.89 4.19 8.59
N LYS A 447 39.96 4.77 8.04
CA LYS A 447 41.19 5.09 8.78
C LYS A 447 41.42 6.60 8.85
N ASP A 448 41.11 7.29 7.76
CA ASP A 448 41.43 8.70 7.61
C ASP A 448 40.32 9.60 8.13
N ASP A 449 40.70 10.78 8.62
CA ASP A 449 39.77 11.86 8.90
C ASP A 449 39.15 12.41 7.59
N PRO A 450 37.93 12.99 7.64
CA PRO A 450 37.19 13.42 6.45
C PRO A 450 37.98 14.33 5.51
N GLU A 451 38.73 15.31 6.02
CA GLU A 451 39.56 16.22 5.21
C GLU A 451 40.71 15.49 4.50
N VAL A 452 41.37 14.56 5.19
CA VAL A 452 42.45 13.74 4.61
C VAL A 452 41.90 12.83 3.52
N LEU A 453 40.71 12.28 3.75
CA LEU A 453 40.00 11.47 2.75
C LEU A 453 39.66 12.29 1.50
N LYS A 454 39.14 13.51 1.65
CA LYS A 454 38.85 14.42 0.53
C LYS A 454 40.11 14.74 -0.27
N PHE A 455 41.20 15.11 0.40
CA PHE A 455 42.49 15.37 -0.26
C PHE A 455 42.99 14.16 -1.07
N LYS A 456 42.85 12.94 -0.54
CA LYS A 456 43.21 11.71 -1.26
C LYS A 456 42.29 11.43 -2.46
N ILE A 457 40.99 11.75 -2.36
CA ILE A 457 40.03 11.64 -3.47
C ILE A 457 40.42 12.62 -4.59
N GLU A 458 40.75 13.85 -4.26
CA GLU A 458 41.23 14.87 -5.21
C GLU A 458 42.52 14.44 -5.89
N GLY A 459 43.49 13.92 -5.13
CA GLY A 459 44.72 13.35 -5.69
C GLY A 459 44.46 12.18 -6.64
N MET A 460 43.48 11.32 -6.34
CA MET A 460 43.05 10.26 -7.27
C MET A 460 42.45 10.80 -8.57
N ALA A 461 41.83 11.98 -8.55
CA ALA A 461 41.32 12.65 -9.73
C ALA A 461 42.46 13.25 -10.57
N GLN A 462 43.45 13.87 -9.92
CA GLN A 462 44.65 14.39 -10.59
C GLN A 462 45.45 13.28 -11.27
N ASP A 463 45.53 12.10 -10.65
CA ASP A 463 46.16 10.91 -11.22
C ASP A 463 45.35 10.24 -12.36
N GLY A 464 44.18 10.78 -12.72
CA GLY A 464 43.27 10.19 -13.72
C GLY A 464 42.64 8.85 -13.30
N LYS A 465 42.73 8.48 -12.01
CA LYS A 465 42.19 7.21 -11.47
C LYS A 465 40.68 7.27 -11.24
N ILE A 466 40.14 8.47 -11.04
CA ILE A 466 38.70 8.76 -11.02
C ILE A 466 38.42 10.05 -11.79
N ASP A 467 37.18 10.19 -12.28
CA ASP A 467 36.75 11.41 -12.97
C ASP A 467 36.65 12.59 -11.98
N ARG A 468 37.03 13.80 -12.41
CA ARG A 468 37.00 15.00 -11.56
C ARG A 468 35.60 15.31 -11.03
N ARG A 469 34.55 15.15 -11.84
CA ARG A 469 33.17 15.38 -11.38
C ARG A 469 32.75 14.37 -10.31
N ALA A 470 33.24 13.14 -10.41
CA ALA A 470 33.00 12.12 -9.39
C ALA A 470 33.75 12.44 -8.09
N ALA A 471 34.99 12.94 -8.18
CA ALA A 471 35.76 13.39 -7.03
C ALA A 471 35.08 14.56 -6.31
N ASP A 472 34.74 15.63 -7.03
CA ASP A 472 34.08 16.82 -6.49
C ASP A 472 32.76 16.45 -5.80
N LYS A 473 31.95 15.58 -6.42
CA LYS A 473 30.66 15.16 -5.86
C LYS A 473 30.81 14.23 -4.65
N LEU A 474 31.89 13.44 -4.57
CA LEU A 474 32.21 12.64 -3.38
C LEU A 474 32.69 13.52 -2.21
N CYS A 475 33.51 14.55 -2.47
CA CYS A 475 33.91 15.52 -1.46
C CYS A 475 32.70 16.27 -0.91
N TRP A 476 31.81 16.74 -1.79
CA TRP A 476 30.53 17.35 -1.39
C TRP A 476 29.68 16.43 -0.49
N LEU A 477 29.58 15.14 -0.83
CA LEU A 477 28.84 14.17 0.01
C LEU A 477 29.47 14.05 1.39
N ILE A 478 30.80 14.02 1.47
CA ILE A 478 31.52 13.97 2.75
C ILE A 478 31.19 15.20 3.59
N ASP A 479 31.18 16.40 3.00
CA ASP A 479 30.85 17.64 3.69
C ASP A 479 29.41 17.63 4.24
N GLU A 480 28.43 17.19 3.44
CA GLU A 480 27.04 17.07 3.90
C GLU A 480 26.90 16.07 5.06
N LEU A 481 27.61 14.94 5.01
CA LEU A 481 27.59 13.96 6.09
C LEU A 481 28.30 14.47 7.35
N CYS A 482 29.40 15.21 7.22
CA CYS A 482 30.08 15.85 8.35
C CYS A 482 29.15 16.86 9.04
N ARG A 483 28.45 17.67 8.24
CA ARG A 483 27.48 18.66 8.75
C ARG A 483 26.32 18.00 9.49
N LYS A 484 25.84 16.85 9.00
CA LYS A 484 24.68 16.15 9.56
C LYS A 484 25.01 15.28 10.78
N TYR A 485 26.23 14.74 10.85
CA TYR A 485 26.66 13.78 11.86
C TYR A 485 27.96 14.17 12.57
N PRO A 486 28.04 15.34 13.23
CA PRO A 486 29.30 15.86 13.79
C PRO A 486 30.01 14.85 14.71
N ASP A 487 29.25 14.08 15.49
CA ASP A 487 29.80 13.17 16.50
C ASP A 487 30.00 11.73 16.01
N THR A 488 29.32 11.32 14.93
CA THR A 488 29.28 9.92 14.46
C THR A 488 29.73 9.75 13.00
N VAL A 489 30.24 10.81 12.38
CA VAL A 489 30.64 10.84 10.96
C VAL A 489 31.62 9.72 10.58
N LYS A 490 32.52 9.33 11.51
CA LYS A 490 33.52 8.27 11.27
C LYS A 490 32.90 6.89 11.05
N ASP A 491 31.69 6.63 11.56
CA ASP A 491 30.95 5.40 11.31
C ASP A 491 30.03 5.51 10.08
N VAL A 492 29.49 6.72 9.82
CA VAL A 492 28.54 6.97 8.72
C VAL A 492 29.24 7.01 7.35
N ILE A 493 30.34 7.76 7.21
CA ILE A 493 31.05 7.93 5.91
C ILE A 493 31.45 6.58 5.29
N PRO A 494 32.09 5.64 6.01
CA PRO A 494 32.48 4.37 5.42
C PRO A 494 31.29 3.56 4.90
N GLN A 495 30.14 3.62 5.59
CA GLN A 495 28.93 2.91 5.15
C GLN A 495 28.24 3.62 3.99
N ALA A 496 28.15 4.95 4.03
CA ALA A 496 27.64 5.76 2.93
C ALA A 496 28.45 5.55 1.64
N LEU A 497 29.79 5.55 1.72
CA LEU A 497 30.65 5.25 0.59
C LEU A 497 30.51 3.79 0.14
N ARG A 498 30.44 2.83 1.07
CA ARG A 498 30.20 1.42 0.72
C ARG A 498 28.86 1.23 0.01
N ALA A 499 27.81 1.94 0.41
CA ALA A 499 26.49 1.89 -0.21
C ALA A 499 26.49 2.35 -1.68
N LEU A 500 27.50 3.13 -2.10
CA LEU A 500 27.65 3.59 -3.48
C LEU A 500 28.35 2.57 -4.40
N VAL A 501 28.99 1.53 -3.85
CA VAL A 501 29.71 0.50 -4.62
C VAL A 501 28.87 -0.16 -5.73
N PRO A 502 27.57 -0.50 -5.53
CA PRO A 502 26.76 -1.11 -6.57
C PRO A 502 26.57 -0.22 -7.81
N PHE A 503 26.78 1.09 -7.69
CA PHE A 503 26.60 2.08 -8.74
C PHE A 503 27.88 2.40 -9.52
N THR A 504 29.01 1.77 -9.16
CA THR A 504 30.28 1.90 -9.90
C THR A 504 30.40 0.88 -11.03
N ARG A 505 31.30 1.15 -11.99
CA ARG A 505 31.59 0.26 -13.11
C ARG A 505 32.21 -1.06 -12.62
N ARG A 506 31.54 -2.19 -12.89
CA ARG A 506 32.15 -3.52 -12.78
C ARG A 506 33.25 -3.66 -13.82
N GLU A 507 34.41 -4.11 -13.38
CA GLU A 507 35.42 -4.64 -14.28
C GLU A 507 34.89 -6.00 -14.77
N ARG A 508 34.95 -6.28 -16.08
CA ARG A 508 34.60 -7.61 -16.59
C ARG A 508 35.63 -8.59 -16.01
N GLU A 509 35.16 -9.61 -15.30
CA GLU A 509 35.99 -10.77 -14.98
C GLU A 509 36.51 -11.33 -16.30
N ARG A 510 37.83 -11.40 -16.44
CA ARG A 510 38.51 -12.07 -17.55
C ARG A 510 38.61 -13.55 -17.25
#